data_AF-A0A7X7NMY7-F1
#
_entry.id   AF-A0A7X7NMY7-F1
#
_cell.length_a   1.000
_cell.length_b   1.000
_cell.length_c   1.000
_cell.angle_alpha   90.00
_cell.angle_beta   90.00
_cell.angle_gamma   90.00
#
_symmetry.space_group_name_H-M   'P 1'
#
loop_
_entity.id
_entity.type
_entity.pdbx_description
1 polymer ?
#
loop_
_entity_poly.entity_id
_entity_poly.type
_entity_poly.pdbx_seq_one_letter_code
_entity_poly.pdbx_strand_id
1 'polypeptide(L)' 'ASHFYAWETSQRLGLGAEGGVRVGLAPYNDATDIDRLLEGLRTLPR' A
#
# COMPACT_ATOMS: atom_id res chain seq x y z
N ALA A 1 1.81 -11.94 20.76
CA ALA A 1 0.81 -10.89 20.50
C ALA A 1 0.66 -10.75 19.00
N SER A 2 -0.51 -10.99 18.43
CA SER A 2 -0.92 -10.56 17.06
C SER A 2 -2.27 -11.19 16.74
N HIS A 3 -3.36 -10.52 17.13
CA HIS A 3 -4.65 -10.76 16.50
C HIS A 3 -4.60 -10.05 15.15
N PHE A 4 -4.44 -10.80 14.06
CA PHE A 4 -4.47 -10.27 12.69
C PHE A 4 -5.90 -9.83 12.35
N TYR A 5 -6.32 -8.68 12.85
CA TYR A 5 -7.65 -8.09 12.59
C TYR A 5 -7.93 -7.78 11.12
N ALA A 6 -6.96 -7.99 10.24
CA ALA A 6 -7.06 -7.67 8.82
C ALA A 6 -6.95 -8.90 7.89
N TRP A 7 -6.75 -10.13 8.37
CA TRP A 7 -6.55 -11.29 7.47
C TRP A 7 -7.74 -11.49 6.51
N GLU A 8 -8.94 -11.61 7.06
CA GLU A 8 -10.15 -11.82 6.25
C GLU A 8 -10.46 -10.61 5.36
N THR A 9 -10.21 -9.40 5.85
CA THR A 9 -10.38 -8.15 5.08
C THR A 9 -9.39 -8.08 3.91
N SER A 10 -8.11 -8.39 4.14
CA SER A 10 -7.08 -8.42 3.10
C SER A 10 -7.38 -9.46 2.02
N GLN A 11 -7.90 -10.63 2.41
CA GLN A 11 -8.36 -11.66 1.46
C GLN A 11 -9.57 -11.19 0.66
N ARG A 12 -10.58 -10.56 1.31
CA ARG A 12 -11.75 -10.01 0.62
C ARG A 12 -11.41 -8.85 -0.32
N LEU A 13 -10.36 -8.10 -0.01
CA LEU A 13 -9.82 -7.05 -0.89
C LEU A 13 -8.94 -7.61 -2.02
N GLY A 14 -8.69 -8.92 -2.06
CA GLY A 14 -7.88 -9.55 -3.11
C GLY A 14 -6.38 -9.28 -3.01
N LEU A 15 -5.89 -8.84 -1.84
CA LEU A 15 -4.47 -8.50 -1.63
C LEU A 15 -3.57 -9.74 -1.49
N GLY A 16 -4.17 -10.93 -1.35
CA GLY A 16 -3.43 -12.19 -1.22
C GLY A 16 -2.55 -12.25 0.03
N ALA A 17 -1.58 -13.16 0.02
CA ALA A 17 -0.66 -13.37 1.14
C ALA A 17 0.42 -12.28 1.27
N GLU A 18 0.79 -11.63 0.16
CA GLU A 18 1.75 -10.52 0.14
C GLU A 18 1.15 -9.24 0.77
N GLY A 19 -0.18 -9.08 0.70
CA GLY A 19 -0.87 -7.94 1.29
C GLY A 19 -0.75 -6.68 0.43
N GLY A 20 -0.66 -5.52 1.08
CA GLY A 20 -0.56 -4.25 0.36
C GLY A 20 -0.16 -3.09 1.26
N VAL A 21 0.39 -2.05 0.64
CA VAL A 21 0.77 -0.80 1.32
C VAL A 21 -0.38 0.21 1.20
N ARG A 22 -0.75 0.84 2.32
CA ARG A 22 -1.71 1.94 2.33
C ARG A 22 -0.97 3.27 2.31
N VAL A 23 -1.35 4.15 1.39
CA VAL A 23 -0.78 5.49 1.26
C VAL A 23 -1.91 6.52 1.38
N GLY A 24 -1.73 7.52 2.23
CA GLY A 24 -2.75 8.55 2.46
C GLY A 24 -2.74 9.59 1.35
N LEU A 25 -3.91 9.97 0.81
CA LEU A 25 -3.98 10.86 -0.37
C LEU A 25 -3.79 12.36 -0.08
N ALA A 26 -3.82 12.78 1.19
CA ALA A 26 -3.74 14.18 1.59
C ALA A 26 -2.48 14.97 1.12
N PRO A 27 -1.28 14.38 0.99
CA PRO A 27 -0.08 15.11 0.55
C PRO A 27 0.11 15.12 -0.98
N TYR A 28 -0.83 14.59 -1.76
CA TYR A 28 -0.72 14.51 -3.23
C TYR A 28 -1.64 15.55 -3.87
N ASN A 29 -1.07 16.68 -4.30
CA ASN A 29 -1.84 17.80 -4.85
C ASN A 29 -1.87 17.79 -6.38
N ASP A 30 -0.88 17.17 -7.01
CA ASP A 30 -0.80 17.02 -8.46
C ASP A 30 -0.20 15.66 -8.87
N ALA A 31 -0.12 15.43 -10.20
CA ALA A 31 0.40 14.19 -10.76
C ALA A 31 1.86 13.93 -10.40
N THR A 32 2.67 14.98 -10.19
CA THR A 32 4.09 14.84 -9.89
C THR A 32 4.32 14.25 -8.50
N ASP A 33 3.43 14.52 -7.55
CA ASP A 33 3.48 13.89 -6.23
C ASP A 33 3.24 12.37 -6.33
N ILE A 34 2.35 11.94 -7.23
CA ILE A 34 2.09 10.51 -7.49
C ILE A 34 3.30 9.87 -8.17
N ASP A 35 3.91 10.54 -9.15
CA ASP A 35 5.10 10.03 -9.84
C ASP A 35 6.25 9.77 -8.85
N ARG A 36 6.47 10.69 -7.89
CA ARG A 36 7.47 10.52 -6.82
C ARG A 36 7.17 9.31 -5.93
N LEU A 37 5.91 9.08 -5.57
CA LEU A 37 5.52 7.89 -4.80
C LEU A 37 5.83 6.61 -5.56
N LEU A 38 5.41 6.54 -6.84
CA LEU A 38 5.62 5.36 -7.67
C LEU A 38 7.12 5.08 -7.84
N GLU A 39 7.94 6.11 -7.98
CA GLU A 39 9.39 5.94 -8.07
C GLU A 39 10.00 5.39 -6.78
N GLY A 40 9.59 5.91 -5.63
CA GLY A 40 10.03 5.36 -4.34
C GLY A 40 9.66 3.90 -4.18
N LEU A 41 8.43 3.50 -4.56
CA LEU A 41 7.98 2.11 -4.48
C LEU A 41 8.80 1.14 -5.34
N ARG A 42 9.31 1.58 -6.51
CA ARG A 42 10.17 0.76 -7.38
C ARG A 42 11.52 0.43 -6.77
N THR A 43 11.99 1.21 -5.81
CA THR A 43 13.26 0.98 -5.12
C THR A 43 13.16 -0.07 -4.01
N LEU A 44 11.95 -0.46 -3.61
CA LEU A 44 11.77 -1.40 -2.52
C LEU A 44 12.12 -2.82 -2.97
N PRO A 45 12.84 -3.59 -2.13
CA PRO A 45 13.03 -5.00 -2.36
C PRO A 45 11.68 -5.73 -2.28
N ARG A 46 11.55 -6.80 -3.08
CA ARG A 46 10.39 -7.69 -3.06
C ARG A 46 10.42 -8.65 -1.88
#